data_AF-A0A7J7IQ12-F1
#
_entry.id   AF-A0A7J7IQ12-F1
#
_cell.length_a   1.000
_cell.length_b   1.000
_cell.length_c   1.000
_cell.angle_alpha   90.00
_cell.angle_beta   90.00
_cell.angle_gamma   90.00
#
_symmetry.space_group_name_H-M   'P 1'
#
loop_
_entity.id
_entity.type
_entity.pdbx_description
1 polymer ?
#
loop_
_entity_poly.entity_id
_entity_poly.type
_entity_poly.pdbx_seq_one_letter_code
_entity_poly.pdbx_strand_id
1 'polypeptide(L)'
;MEIRGFLRENGFEADGRLPSEREFVSARFPRADLLYPIRLHGGWEAVAAKLNLKPTSVARPRSLFVTFAVNLRRGRMMPPNFWKKFENLEKELNDFIATHCEERSLMPTARQLLSHNRSDLIRAIRKHGGFPKVAERLRLKIHRKPNGFWDDEQRTFVELKKFIVEHSLPLNLVPTYKVMHSLGASGLANAVARHGGTARFAELLTNALQSCSQDRETRRFPASGA
;
A
#
# COMPACT_ATOMS: atom_id res chain seq x y z
N MET A 1 20.37 25.53 34.35
CA MET A 1 20.52 26.32 35.59
C MET A 1 19.68 27.60 35.55
N GLU A 2 19.66 28.34 34.44
CA GLU A 2 18.99 29.66 34.35
C GLU A 2 17.46 29.63 34.48
N ILE A 3 16.79 28.63 33.90
CA ILE A 3 15.32 28.50 34.00
C ILE A 3 14.88 28.28 35.45
N ARG A 4 15.62 27.47 36.22
CA ARG A 4 15.30 27.21 37.64
C ARG A 4 15.49 28.46 38.50
N GLY A 5 16.52 29.27 38.22
CA GLY A 5 16.71 30.57 38.86
C GLY A 5 15.56 31.54 38.59
N PHE A 6 15.15 31.65 37.31
CA PHE A 6 13.98 32.46 36.93
C PHE A 6 12.69 32.02 37.65
N LEU A 7 12.46 30.72 37.76
CA LEU A 7 11.27 30.17 38.43
C LEU A 7 11.27 30.46 39.93
N ARG A 8 12.44 30.49 40.57
CA ARG A 8 12.60 30.87 41.97
C ARG A 8 12.34 32.35 42.21
N GLU A 9 12.93 33.21 41.38
CA GLU A 9 12.78 34.68 41.46
C GLU A 9 11.33 35.14 41.28
N ASN A 10 10.55 34.40 40.49
CA ASN A 10 9.14 34.70 40.25
C ASN A 10 8.18 33.84 41.10
N GLY A 11 8.69 33.04 42.06
CA GLY A 11 7.88 32.26 43.01
C GLY A 11 7.20 31.01 42.44
N PHE A 12 7.36 30.69 41.15
CA PHE A 12 6.72 29.52 40.52
C PHE A 12 7.26 28.18 41.02
N GLU A 13 8.52 28.13 41.49
CA GLU A 13 9.11 26.91 42.06
C GLU A 13 8.41 26.52 43.39
N ALA A 14 7.93 27.49 44.17
CA ALA A 14 7.23 27.25 45.44
C ALA A 14 5.82 26.66 45.24
N ASP A 15 5.14 27.05 44.16
CA ASP A 15 3.84 26.51 43.78
C ASP A 15 3.92 25.07 43.22
N GLY A 16 5.12 24.54 42.98
CA GLY A 16 5.34 23.23 42.35
C GLY A 16 4.81 23.15 40.91
N ARG A 17 4.55 24.30 40.28
CA ARG A 17 3.96 24.42 38.94
C ARG A 17 4.85 25.20 37.99
N LEU A 18 4.84 24.79 36.72
CA LEU A 18 5.49 25.54 35.65
C LEU A 18 4.49 26.57 35.09
N PRO A 19 4.87 27.86 34.95
CA PRO A 19 4.00 28.89 34.38
C PRO A 19 3.69 28.61 32.90
N SER A 20 2.55 29.11 32.43
CA SER A 20 2.21 29.15 31.00
C SER A 20 3.09 30.17 30.25
N GLU A 21 3.19 30.06 28.93
CA GLU A 21 4.00 30.99 28.11
C GLU A 21 3.55 32.45 28.29
N ARG A 22 2.25 32.69 28.50
CA ARG A 22 1.71 34.02 28.78
C ARG A 22 2.17 34.53 30.15
N GLU A 23 2.03 33.72 31.19
CA GLU A 23 2.47 34.06 32.55
C GLU A 23 3.99 34.26 32.63
N PHE A 24 4.75 33.52 31.84
CA PHE A 24 6.20 33.63 31.76
C PHE A 24 6.65 34.96 31.15
N VAL A 25 5.96 35.42 30.10
CA VAL A 25 6.22 36.71 29.44
C VAL A 25 5.71 37.88 30.28
N SER A 26 4.62 37.70 31.04
CA SER A 26 4.06 38.72 31.93
C SER A 26 4.58 38.64 33.37
N ALA A 27 5.67 37.90 33.60
CA ALA A 27 6.23 37.72 34.93
C ALA A 27 6.84 39.03 35.48
N ARG A 28 7.06 39.08 36.80
CA ARG A 28 7.63 40.26 37.48
C ARG A 28 9.00 40.64 36.92
N PHE A 29 9.80 39.64 36.53
CA PHE A 29 11.07 39.82 35.84
C PHE A 29 11.06 38.97 34.56
N PRO A 30 10.60 39.48 33.41
CA PRO A 30 10.44 38.68 32.21
C PRO A 30 11.79 38.40 31.55
N ARG A 31 12.08 37.12 31.28
CA ARG A 31 13.28 36.66 30.57
C ARG A 31 12.89 35.98 29.26
N ALA A 32 12.53 36.79 28.27
CA ALA A 32 12.07 36.32 26.97
C ALA A 32 13.15 35.53 26.20
N ASP A 33 14.43 35.78 26.50
CA ASP A 33 15.60 35.03 26.03
C ASP A 33 15.53 33.53 26.37
N LEU A 34 14.93 33.16 27.50
CA LEU A 34 14.78 31.77 27.93
C LEU A 34 13.71 31.00 27.16
N LEU A 35 12.81 31.67 26.42
CA LEU A 35 11.77 31.01 25.63
C LEU A 35 12.36 30.18 24.49
N TYR A 36 13.40 30.67 23.83
CA TYR A 36 14.03 29.98 22.71
C TYR A 36 14.74 28.68 23.16
N PRO A 37 15.58 28.67 24.20
CA PRO A 37 16.13 27.45 24.80
C PRO A 37 15.06 26.45 25.26
N ILE A 38 13.97 26.92 25.87
CA ILE A 38 12.85 26.04 26.28
C ILE A 38 12.26 25.32 25.07
N ARG A 39 12.05 26.03 23.95
CA ARG A 39 11.57 25.41 22.70
C ARG A 39 12.59 24.44 22.11
N LEU A 40 13.88 24.77 22.13
CA LEU A 40 14.95 23.91 21.62
C LEU A 40 15.04 22.58 22.38
N HIS A 41 14.79 22.60 23.69
CA HIS A 41 14.88 21.43 24.56
C HIS A 41 13.60 20.59 24.64
N GLY A 42 12.66 20.75 23.69
CA GLY A 42 11.44 19.95 23.62
C GLY A 42 10.21 20.61 24.23
N GLY A 43 10.27 21.91 24.51
CA GLY A 43 9.16 22.70 25.02
C GLY A 43 8.92 22.55 26.52
N TRP A 44 7.81 23.13 26.97
CA TRP A 44 7.44 23.23 28.38
C TRP A 44 7.27 21.87 29.08
N GLU A 45 6.84 20.84 28.35
CA GLU A 45 6.67 19.48 28.89
C GLU A 45 8.01 18.80 29.19
N ALA A 46 8.97 18.87 28.26
CA ALA A 46 10.30 18.31 28.46
C ALA A 46 11.05 19.01 29.60
N VAL A 47 10.87 20.33 29.74
CA VAL A 47 11.43 21.11 30.83
C VAL A 47 10.75 20.79 32.17
N ALA A 48 9.41 20.65 32.19
CA ALA A 48 8.66 20.22 33.36
C ALA A 48 9.13 18.85 33.89
N ALA A 49 9.29 17.88 32.99
CA ALA A 49 9.77 16.54 33.33
C ALA A 49 11.19 16.56 33.90
N LYS A 50 12.09 17.37 33.33
CA LYS A 50 13.46 17.53 33.85
C LYS A 50 13.54 18.22 35.21
N LEU A 51 12.58 19.09 35.51
CA LEU A 51 12.52 19.85 36.76
C LEU A 51 11.59 19.24 37.81
N ASN A 52 10.91 18.13 37.51
CA ASN A 52 9.88 17.50 38.34
C ASN A 52 8.75 18.45 38.76
N LEU A 53 8.34 19.36 37.86
CA LEU A 53 7.26 20.33 38.10
C LEU A 53 6.00 19.97 37.28
N LYS A 54 4.82 20.37 37.75
CA LYS A 54 3.56 20.15 37.01
C LYS A 54 3.30 21.30 36.02
N PRO A 55 3.11 21.05 34.70
CA PRO A 55 2.82 22.12 33.76
C PRO A 55 1.40 22.68 33.93
N THR A 56 1.25 24.01 34.05
CA THR A 56 -0.05 24.68 34.30
C THR A 56 -1.01 24.63 33.11
N SER A 57 -0.50 24.75 31.87
CA SER A 57 -1.31 24.52 30.68
C SER A 57 -0.47 23.87 29.60
N VAL A 58 -0.84 22.66 29.19
CA VAL A 58 -0.38 22.10 27.93
C VAL A 58 -1.15 22.86 26.84
N ALA A 59 -0.61 23.99 26.40
CA ALA A 59 -1.07 24.58 25.16
C ALA A 59 -0.79 23.55 24.06
N ARG A 60 -1.80 22.71 23.75
CA ARG A 60 -1.74 21.87 22.55
C ARG A 60 -1.57 22.86 21.40
N PRO A 61 -0.43 22.87 20.71
CA PRO A 61 -0.15 23.93 19.76
C PRO A 61 -1.23 23.84 18.66
N ARG A 62 -1.96 24.96 18.44
CA ARG A 62 -3.04 25.05 17.45
C ARG A 62 -2.58 24.78 16.01
N SER A 63 -1.27 24.87 15.78
CA SER A 63 -0.60 24.41 14.57
C SER A 63 0.46 23.41 14.96
N LEU A 64 0.55 22.30 14.23
CA LEU A 64 1.61 21.28 14.30
C LEU A 64 2.98 21.88 13.92
N PHE A 65 3.47 22.84 14.69
CA PHE A 65 4.86 23.28 14.58
C PHE A 65 5.74 22.14 15.08
N VAL A 66 6.77 21.88 14.28
CA VAL A 66 7.97 21.02 14.39
C VAL A 66 8.18 20.18 15.66
N THR A 67 7.84 20.64 16.86
CA THR A 67 7.98 19.88 18.11
C THR A 67 7.02 18.69 18.19
N PHE A 68 5.78 18.80 17.70
CA PHE A 68 4.89 17.62 17.54
C PHE A 68 5.31 16.72 16.38
N ALA A 69 6.15 17.22 15.46
CA ALA A 69 6.77 16.41 14.42
C ALA A 69 7.85 15.47 14.97
N VAL A 70 8.28 15.62 16.22
CA VAL A 70 9.26 14.72 16.85
C VAL A 70 8.63 13.37 17.21
N ASN A 71 7.31 13.31 17.48
CA ASN A 71 6.57 12.07 17.78
C ASN A 71 5.68 11.55 16.63
N LEU A 72 5.54 12.30 15.53
CA LEU A 72 5.18 11.68 14.25
C LEU A 72 6.34 10.77 13.88
N ARG A 73 6.20 9.46 14.14
CA ARG A 73 7.18 8.40 13.82
C ARG A 73 8.12 8.86 12.72
N ARG A 74 9.39 9.12 13.07
CA ARG A 74 10.49 9.62 12.21
C ARG A 74 10.70 8.84 10.89
N GLY A 75 9.89 7.83 10.57
CA GLY A 75 9.90 7.08 9.33
C GLY A 75 8.81 7.43 8.30
N ARG A 76 7.97 8.46 8.51
CA ARG A 76 6.86 8.76 7.55
C ARG A 76 7.18 9.78 6.47
N MET A 77 8.22 10.60 6.65
CA MET A 77 8.76 11.44 5.59
C MET A 77 10.19 10.99 5.32
N MET A 78 10.33 10.13 4.31
CA MET A 78 11.65 9.83 3.79
C MET A 78 12.33 11.13 3.31
N PRO A 79 13.66 11.21 3.37
CA PRO A 79 14.41 12.39 2.93
C PRO A 79 13.96 12.87 1.55
N PRO A 80 14.01 14.19 1.27
CA PRO A 80 13.75 14.70 -0.07
C PRO A 80 14.66 13.94 -1.07
N ASN A 81 14.08 13.51 -2.19
CA ASN A 81 14.70 12.65 -3.22
C ASN A 81 14.89 11.16 -2.90
N PHE A 82 14.56 10.67 -1.70
CA PHE A 82 14.67 9.24 -1.38
C PHE A 82 13.92 8.35 -2.38
N TRP A 83 12.67 8.72 -2.69
CA TRP A 83 11.81 8.00 -3.65
C TRP A 83 12.16 8.25 -5.13
N LYS A 84 13.14 9.10 -5.46
CA LYS A 84 13.61 9.24 -6.84
C LYS A 84 14.47 8.05 -7.26
N LYS A 85 15.19 7.43 -6.31
CA LYS A 85 16.00 6.24 -6.58
C LYS A 85 15.12 5.01 -6.60
N PHE A 86 15.25 4.18 -7.63
CA PHE A 86 14.47 2.94 -7.76
C PHE A 86 14.90 1.88 -6.73
N GLU A 87 16.21 1.78 -6.44
CA GLU A 87 16.78 0.86 -5.44
C GLU A 87 16.11 0.98 -4.06
N ASN A 88 15.83 2.22 -3.63
CA ASN A 88 15.15 2.49 -2.36
C ASN A 88 13.70 2.00 -2.37
N LEU A 89 13.01 2.15 -3.51
CA LEU A 89 11.66 1.64 -3.68
C LEU A 89 11.65 0.11 -3.67
N GLU A 90 12.58 -0.51 -4.40
CA GLU A 90 12.73 -1.95 -4.47
C GLU A 90 12.96 -2.56 -3.08
N LYS A 91 13.90 -2.01 -2.32
CA LYS A 91 14.21 -2.48 -0.96
C LYS A 91 12.99 -2.41 -0.05
N GLU A 92 12.36 -1.24 0.06
CA GLU A 92 11.18 -1.05 0.92
C GLU A 92 9.98 -1.89 0.49
N LEU A 93 9.82 -2.11 -0.82
CA LEU A 93 8.74 -2.94 -1.35
C LEU A 93 9.00 -4.43 -1.07
N ASN A 94 10.25 -4.89 -1.22
CA ASN A 94 10.64 -6.26 -0.87
C ASN A 94 10.52 -6.51 0.64
N ASP A 95 10.95 -5.55 1.47
CA ASP A 95 10.79 -5.63 2.93
C ASP A 95 9.31 -5.71 3.32
N PHE A 96 8.45 -4.95 2.63
CA PHE A 96 7.01 -5.01 2.82
C PHE A 96 6.43 -6.38 2.41
N ILE A 97 6.83 -6.91 1.25
CA ILE A 97 6.41 -8.23 0.77
C ILE A 97 6.85 -9.32 1.76
N ALA A 98 8.08 -9.27 2.25
CA ALA A 98 8.61 -10.26 3.17
C ALA A 98 7.88 -10.29 4.53
N THR A 99 7.31 -9.15 4.95
CA THR A 99 6.67 -9.00 6.25
C THR A 99 5.15 -9.19 6.21
N HIS A 100 4.49 -8.85 5.10
CA HIS A 100 3.03 -8.77 5.02
C HIS A 100 2.40 -9.61 3.91
N CYS A 101 3.18 -10.19 3.00
CA CYS A 101 2.65 -11.03 1.92
C CYS A 101 3.04 -12.50 2.11
N GLU A 102 2.05 -13.39 2.00
CA GLU A 102 2.25 -14.84 2.04
C GLU A 102 3.05 -15.33 0.83
N GLU A 103 2.80 -14.76 -0.35
CA GLU A 103 3.55 -15.04 -1.57
C GLU A 103 4.55 -13.92 -1.89
N ARG A 104 5.84 -14.26 -1.82
CA ARG A 104 6.94 -13.32 -2.12
C ARG A 104 7.04 -12.90 -3.58
N SER A 105 6.39 -13.65 -4.47
CA SER A 105 6.40 -13.41 -5.91
C SER A 105 5.24 -12.55 -6.40
N LEU A 106 4.31 -12.16 -5.52
CA LEU A 106 3.14 -11.36 -5.88
C LEU A 106 3.35 -9.88 -5.54
N MET A 107 3.00 -9.02 -6.51
CA MET A 107 3.03 -7.57 -6.33
C MET A 107 1.89 -7.12 -5.39
N PRO A 108 2.17 -6.45 -4.26
CA PRO A 108 1.15 -5.98 -3.34
C PRO A 108 0.12 -5.08 -4.00
N THR A 109 -1.15 -5.26 -3.65
CA THR A 109 -2.22 -4.37 -4.13
C THR A 109 -2.23 -3.03 -3.39
N ALA A 110 -2.72 -1.98 -4.05
CA ALA A 110 -2.84 -0.66 -3.42
C ALA A 110 -3.69 -0.70 -2.14
N ARG A 111 -4.69 -1.59 -2.05
CA ARG A 111 -5.53 -1.76 -0.86
C ARG A 111 -4.75 -2.35 0.32
N GLN A 112 -3.88 -3.33 0.08
CA GLN A 112 -2.97 -3.88 1.10
C GLN A 112 -1.99 -2.80 1.58
N LEU A 113 -1.40 -2.03 0.67
CA LEU A 113 -0.51 -0.93 1.06
C LEU A 113 -1.25 0.13 1.90
N LEU A 114 -2.50 0.46 1.55
CA LEU A 114 -3.33 1.39 2.32
C LEU A 114 -3.71 0.86 3.70
N SER A 115 -4.07 -0.43 3.84
CA SER A 115 -4.41 -1.00 5.15
C SER A 115 -3.24 -0.96 6.12
N HIS A 116 -2.01 -1.07 5.60
CA HIS A 116 -0.78 -0.92 6.39
C HIS A 116 -0.28 0.54 6.48
N ASN A 117 -1.10 1.52 6.08
CA ASN A 117 -0.76 2.95 6.06
C ASN A 117 0.49 3.31 5.23
N ARG A 118 0.90 2.44 4.28
CA ARG A 118 2.02 2.66 3.37
C ARG A 118 1.60 3.43 2.11
N SER A 119 1.03 4.61 2.31
CA SER A 119 0.63 5.51 1.22
C SER A 119 1.83 6.14 0.49
N ASP A 120 2.98 6.19 1.16
CA ASP A 120 4.29 6.56 0.64
C ASP A 120 4.73 5.64 -0.51
N LEU A 121 4.64 4.32 -0.31
CA LEU A 121 4.97 3.32 -1.33
C LEU A 121 4.07 3.45 -2.56
N ILE A 122 2.77 3.68 -2.36
CA ILE A 122 1.83 3.88 -3.47
C ILE A 122 2.25 5.09 -4.32
N ARG A 123 2.61 6.20 -3.66
CA ARG A 123 3.06 7.42 -4.35
C ARG A 123 4.39 7.19 -5.07
N ALA A 124 5.32 6.47 -4.45
CA ALA A 124 6.61 6.13 -5.05
C ALA A 124 6.45 5.22 -6.27
N ILE A 125 5.62 4.17 -6.18
CA ILE A 125 5.30 3.27 -7.31
C ILE A 125 4.71 4.08 -8.47
N ARG A 126 3.76 4.98 -8.21
CA ARG A 126 3.17 5.85 -9.26
C ARG A 126 4.22 6.73 -9.94
N LYS A 127 5.18 7.25 -9.17
CA LYS A 127 6.28 8.07 -9.70
C LYS A 127 7.21 7.30 -10.64
N HIS A 128 7.41 6.01 -10.38
CA HIS A 128 8.24 5.11 -11.22
C HIS A 128 7.46 4.46 -12.37
N GLY A 129 6.27 5.00 -12.71
CA GLY A 129 5.48 4.54 -13.85
C GLY A 129 4.36 3.55 -13.51
N GLY A 130 4.05 3.39 -12.22
CA GLY A 130 2.89 2.63 -11.75
C GLY A 130 3.17 1.18 -11.42
N PHE A 131 2.18 0.52 -10.83
CA PHE A 131 2.24 -0.90 -10.42
C PHE A 131 2.70 -1.86 -11.53
N PRO A 132 2.22 -1.79 -12.79
CA PRO A 132 2.63 -2.75 -13.81
C PRO A 132 4.10 -2.64 -14.19
N LYS A 133 4.61 -1.41 -14.39
CA LYS A 133 6.03 -1.20 -14.75
C LYS A 133 6.98 -1.58 -13.62
N VAL A 134 6.60 -1.30 -12.37
CA VAL A 134 7.42 -1.69 -11.21
C VAL A 134 7.42 -3.21 -11.04
N ALA A 135 6.27 -3.87 -11.21
CA ALA A 135 6.18 -5.32 -11.13
C ALA A 135 7.03 -6.01 -12.21
N GLU A 136 7.02 -5.51 -13.45
CA GLU A 136 7.87 -6.02 -14.54
C GLU A 136 9.37 -5.92 -14.18
N ARG A 137 9.80 -4.76 -13.68
CA ARG A 137 11.20 -4.53 -13.25
C ARG A 137 11.62 -5.46 -12.13
N LEU A 138 10.74 -5.70 -11.17
CA LEU A 138 10.99 -6.59 -10.03
C LEU A 138 10.67 -8.05 -10.32
N ARG A 139 10.25 -8.37 -11.55
CA ARG A 139 9.78 -9.70 -11.97
C ARG A 139 8.69 -10.28 -11.04
N LEU A 140 7.86 -9.41 -10.48
CA LEU A 140 6.73 -9.76 -9.62
C LEU A 140 5.49 -10.04 -10.48
N LYS A 141 4.70 -11.03 -10.08
CA LYS A 141 3.40 -11.35 -10.69
C LYS A 141 2.37 -10.30 -10.27
N ILE A 142 1.62 -9.77 -11.24
CA ILE A 142 0.58 -8.75 -10.99
C ILE A 142 -0.76 -9.44 -10.75
N HIS A 143 -1.48 -9.02 -9.71
CA HIS A 143 -2.84 -9.51 -9.40
C HIS A 143 -3.86 -9.21 -10.51
N ARG A 144 -3.67 -8.09 -11.23
CA ARG A 144 -4.53 -7.65 -12.32
C ARG A 144 -3.80 -7.77 -13.65
N LYS A 145 -4.44 -8.43 -14.61
CA LYS A 145 -3.99 -8.44 -16.00
C LYS A 145 -4.04 -7.01 -16.56
N PRO A 146 -3.11 -6.61 -17.45
CA PRO A 146 -3.04 -5.24 -17.96
C PRO A 146 -4.31 -4.84 -18.73
N ASN A 147 -4.57 -3.53 -18.80
CA ASN A 147 -5.67 -2.99 -19.60
C ASN A 147 -5.51 -3.41 -21.06
N GLY A 148 -6.59 -3.91 -21.67
CA GLY A 148 -6.59 -4.45 -23.04
C GLY A 148 -6.28 -5.94 -23.16
N PHE A 149 -5.85 -6.61 -22.09
CA PHE A 149 -5.62 -8.07 -22.13
C PHE A 149 -6.89 -8.85 -22.51
N TRP A 150 -8.05 -8.35 -22.12
CA TRP A 150 -9.35 -8.96 -22.34
C TRP A 150 -10.03 -8.50 -23.63
N ASP A 151 -9.37 -7.72 -24.49
CA ASP A 151 -10.00 -7.25 -25.74
C ASP A 151 -9.98 -8.32 -26.84
N ASP A 152 -9.12 -9.33 -26.72
CA ASP A 152 -9.09 -10.46 -27.66
C ASP A 152 -9.97 -11.62 -27.18
N GLU A 153 -10.92 -12.05 -28.02
CA GLU A 153 -11.81 -13.18 -27.75
C GLU A 153 -11.02 -14.50 -27.61
N GLN A 154 -10.03 -14.73 -28.48
CA GLN A 154 -9.20 -15.93 -28.46
C GLN A 154 -8.38 -16.05 -27.17
N ARG A 155 -7.81 -14.94 -26.68
CA ARG A 155 -7.08 -14.93 -25.40
C ARG A 155 -8.02 -15.23 -24.23
N THR A 156 -9.21 -14.65 -24.26
CA THR A 156 -10.26 -14.93 -23.27
C THR A 156 -10.64 -16.41 -23.28
N PHE A 157 -10.74 -17.04 -24.44
CA PHE A 157 -11.04 -18.47 -24.58
C PHE A 157 -9.92 -19.38 -24.03
N VAL A 158 -8.66 -19.06 -24.30
CA VAL A 158 -7.51 -19.80 -23.75
C VAL A 158 -7.48 -19.71 -22.23
N GLU A 159 -7.69 -18.52 -21.67
CA GLU A 159 -7.74 -18.34 -20.22
C GLU A 159 -8.97 -19.01 -19.58
N LEU A 160 -10.11 -19.03 -20.28
CA LEU A 160 -11.28 -19.79 -19.84
C LEU A 160 -10.97 -21.29 -19.76
N LYS A 161 -10.31 -21.87 -20.77
CA LYS A 161 -9.88 -23.28 -20.73
C LYS A 161 -8.92 -23.56 -19.57
N LYS A 162 -7.92 -22.70 -19.35
CA LYS A 162 -6.99 -22.83 -18.22
C LYS A 162 -7.73 -22.79 -16.89
N PHE A 163 -8.66 -21.86 -16.72
CA PHE A 163 -9.47 -21.72 -15.51
C PHE A 163 -10.31 -22.97 -15.23
N ILE A 164 -10.91 -23.56 -16.27
CA ILE A 164 -11.67 -24.82 -16.14
C ILE A 164 -10.77 -25.96 -15.67
N VAL A 165 -9.56 -26.08 -16.23
CA VAL A 165 -8.59 -27.11 -15.83
C VAL A 165 -8.08 -26.87 -14.40
N GLU A 166 -7.76 -25.63 -14.04
CA GLU A 166 -7.22 -25.26 -12.73
C GLU A 166 -8.21 -25.49 -11.59
N HIS A 167 -9.50 -25.29 -11.85
CA HIS A 167 -10.57 -25.53 -10.88
C HIS A 167 -11.28 -26.89 -11.05
N SER A 168 -10.74 -27.79 -11.88
CA SER A 168 -11.30 -29.12 -12.15
C SER A 168 -12.79 -29.10 -12.53
N LEU A 169 -13.21 -28.08 -13.28
CA LEU A 169 -14.58 -27.94 -13.77
C LEU A 169 -14.76 -28.80 -15.03
N PRO A 170 -16.00 -29.24 -15.32
CA PRO A 170 -16.24 -30.09 -16.47
C PRO A 170 -15.98 -29.29 -17.77
N LEU A 171 -15.11 -29.84 -18.64
CA LEU A 171 -14.62 -29.17 -19.87
C LEU A 171 -15.69 -28.83 -20.90
N ASN A 172 -16.89 -29.40 -20.74
CA ASN A 172 -18.05 -29.17 -21.60
C ASN A 172 -18.97 -28.04 -21.09
N LEU A 173 -18.71 -27.46 -19.92
CA LEU A 173 -19.57 -26.42 -19.34
C LEU A 173 -18.80 -25.13 -19.11
N VAL A 174 -19.29 -24.05 -19.70
CA VAL A 174 -18.81 -22.71 -19.38
C VAL A 174 -19.29 -22.35 -17.97
N PRO A 175 -18.38 -22.03 -17.03
CA PRO A 175 -18.77 -21.61 -15.69
C PRO A 175 -19.68 -20.37 -15.76
N THR A 176 -20.73 -20.32 -14.94
CA THR A 176 -21.59 -19.15 -14.85
C THR A 176 -20.85 -17.97 -14.22
N TYR A 177 -21.29 -16.74 -14.51
CA TYR A 177 -20.73 -15.52 -13.92
C TYR A 177 -20.50 -15.62 -12.40
N LYS A 178 -21.50 -16.12 -11.65
CA LYS A 178 -21.42 -16.28 -10.19
C LYS A 178 -20.25 -17.16 -9.75
N VAL A 179 -20.03 -18.27 -10.45
CA VAL A 179 -18.96 -19.25 -10.16
C VAL A 179 -17.59 -18.62 -10.42
N MET A 180 -17.43 -17.94 -11.56
CA MET A 180 -16.19 -17.24 -11.87
C MET A 180 -15.91 -16.11 -10.86
N HIS A 181 -16.95 -15.37 -10.46
CA HIS A 181 -16.82 -14.30 -9.48
C HIS A 181 -16.44 -14.82 -8.09
N SER A 182 -17.06 -15.90 -7.61
CA SER A 182 -16.75 -16.49 -6.30
C SER A 182 -15.32 -17.05 -6.23
N LEU A 183 -14.79 -17.54 -7.35
CA LEU A 183 -13.43 -18.04 -7.47
C LEU A 183 -12.39 -16.94 -7.77
N GLY A 184 -12.78 -15.66 -7.71
CA GLY A 184 -11.88 -14.52 -7.89
C GLY A 184 -11.58 -14.15 -9.36
N ALA A 185 -12.10 -14.90 -10.33
CA ALA A 185 -11.96 -14.65 -11.77
C ALA A 185 -13.00 -13.66 -12.31
N SER A 186 -13.29 -12.58 -11.57
CA SER A 186 -14.23 -11.52 -11.99
C SER A 186 -13.85 -10.85 -13.31
N GLY A 187 -12.54 -10.72 -13.59
CA GLY A 187 -12.04 -10.20 -14.86
C GLY A 187 -12.38 -11.08 -16.06
N LEU A 188 -12.23 -12.40 -15.92
CA LEU A 188 -12.61 -13.38 -16.93
C LEU A 188 -14.13 -13.37 -17.16
N ALA A 189 -14.91 -13.30 -16.07
CA ALA A 189 -16.37 -13.26 -16.13
C ALA A 189 -16.87 -12.05 -16.94
N ASN A 190 -16.28 -10.88 -16.70
CA ASN A 190 -16.60 -9.66 -17.45
C ASN A 190 -16.13 -9.74 -18.91
N ALA A 191 -14.97 -10.34 -19.18
CA ALA A 191 -14.46 -10.53 -20.53
C ALA A 191 -15.38 -11.44 -21.37
N VAL A 192 -15.82 -12.56 -20.80
CA VAL A 192 -16.80 -13.47 -21.42
C VAL A 192 -18.11 -12.74 -21.69
N ALA A 193 -18.61 -11.94 -20.74
CA ALA A 193 -19.82 -11.15 -20.93
C ALA A 193 -19.68 -10.11 -22.07
N ARG A 194 -18.51 -9.45 -22.19
CA ARG A 194 -18.23 -8.49 -23.28
C ARG A 194 -18.20 -9.13 -24.66
N HIS A 195 -17.65 -10.34 -24.78
CA HIS A 195 -17.43 -11.04 -26.06
C HIS A 195 -18.61 -11.91 -26.52
N GLY A 196 -19.81 -11.69 -26.00
CA GLY A 196 -21.03 -12.41 -26.42
C GLY A 196 -21.57 -13.43 -25.42
N GLY A 197 -21.07 -13.44 -24.18
CA GLY A 197 -21.64 -14.18 -23.07
C GLY A 197 -21.31 -15.67 -23.04
N THR A 198 -21.87 -16.38 -22.07
CA THR A 198 -21.54 -17.80 -21.82
C THR A 198 -21.98 -18.74 -22.95
N ALA A 199 -23.03 -18.38 -23.71
CA ALA A 199 -23.53 -19.18 -24.83
C ALA A 199 -22.51 -19.28 -25.97
N ARG A 200 -21.95 -18.14 -26.39
CA ARG A 200 -20.93 -18.10 -27.45
C ARG A 200 -19.68 -18.90 -27.09
N PHE A 201 -19.22 -18.77 -25.85
CA PHE A 201 -18.06 -19.56 -25.39
C PHE A 201 -18.38 -21.05 -25.23
N ALA A 202 -19.63 -21.43 -24.98
CA ALA A 202 -20.04 -22.83 -24.92
C ALA A 202 -20.02 -23.47 -26.32
N GLU A 203 -20.48 -22.75 -27.34
CA GLU A 203 -20.36 -23.15 -28.74
C GLU A 203 -18.89 -23.32 -29.13
N LEU A 204 -18.03 -22.36 -28.77
CA LEU A 204 -16.58 -22.46 -29.03
C LEU A 204 -15.92 -23.66 -28.35
N LEU A 205 -16.34 -24.02 -27.13
CA LEU A 205 -15.85 -25.22 -26.45
C LEU A 205 -16.31 -26.49 -27.15
N THR A 206 -17.59 -26.58 -27.53
CA THR A 206 -18.15 -27.73 -28.25
C THR A 206 -17.47 -27.93 -29.61
N ASN A 207 -17.32 -26.87 -30.39
CA ASN A 207 -16.65 -26.90 -31.68
C ASN A 207 -15.19 -27.35 -31.54
N ALA A 208 -14.49 -26.88 -30.51
CA ALA A 208 -13.11 -27.28 -30.25
C ALA A 208 -12.97 -28.76 -29.83
N LEU A 209 -13.98 -29.34 -29.18
CA LEU A 209 -13.99 -30.78 -28.85
C LEU A 209 -14.27 -31.64 -30.09
N GLN A 210 -15.16 -31.18 -30.97
CA GLN A 210 -15.49 -31.86 -32.23
C GLN A 210 -14.32 -31.88 -33.23
N SER A 211 -13.56 -30.79 -33.33
CA SER A 211 -12.34 -30.77 -34.17
C SER A 211 -11.28 -31.75 -33.67
N CYS A 212 -11.12 -31.88 -32.35
CA CYS A 212 -10.17 -32.84 -31.77
C CYS A 212 -10.57 -34.31 -31.98
N SER A 213 -11.85 -34.65 -32.12
CA SER A 213 -12.26 -36.01 -32.47
C SER A 213 -11.91 -36.36 -33.91
N GLN A 214 -12.12 -35.44 -34.87
CA GLN A 214 -11.83 -35.69 -36.28
C GLN A 214 -10.32 -35.82 -36.57
N ASP A 215 -9.48 -35.05 -35.86
CA ASP A 215 -8.01 -35.14 -35.97
C ASP A 215 -7.42 -36.45 -35.38
N ARG A 216 -8.10 -37.09 -34.42
CA ARG A 216 -7.68 -38.40 -33.87
C ARG A 216 -8.04 -39.55 -34.80
N GLU A 217 -9.10 -39.39 -35.58
CA GLU A 217 -9.59 -40.40 -36.53
C GLU A 217 -8.71 -40.41 -37.79
N THR A 218 -8.25 -39.25 -38.25
CA THR A 218 -7.34 -39.12 -39.42
C THR A 218 -5.90 -39.56 -39.13
N ARG A 219 -5.40 -39.42 -37.90
CA ARG A 219 -4.04 -39.89 -37.52
C ARG A 219 -3.93 -41.38 -37.19
N ARG A 220 -5.05 -42.10 -37.05
CA ARG A 220 -5.06 -43.56 -36.75
C ARG A 220 -4.88 -44.44 -37.99
N PHE A 221 -4.91 -43.87 -39.20
CA PHE A 221 -4.63 -44.59 -40.43
C PHE A 221 -3.52 -43.89 -41.21
N PRO A 222 -2.22 -44.17 -40.95
CA PRO A 222 -1.25 -44.07 -42.02
C PRO A 222 -1.68 -45.09 -43.08
N ALA A 223 -2.02 -44.61 -44.28
CA ALA A 223 -2.22 -45.45 -45.44
C ALA A 223 -0.91 -46.21 -45.72
N SER A 224 -0.81 -47.43 -45.19
CA SER A 224 0.19 -48.40 -45.61
C SER A 224 -0.35 -49.01 -46.90
N GLY A 225 -0.03 -48.39 -48.03
CA GLY A 225 -0.51 -48.82 -49.34
C GLY A 225 0.36 -48.28 -50.47
N ALA A 226 1.49 -48.93 -50.70
CA ALA A 226 2.06 -49.34 -51.99
C ALA A 226 3.48 -49.87 -51.77
#